data_AF-A0A2E4P832-F1
#
_entry.id   AF-A0A2E4P832-F1
#
_cell.length_a   1.000
_cell.length_b   1.000
_cell.length_c   1.000
_cell.angle_alpha   90.00
_cell.angle_beta   90.00
_cell.angle_gamma   90.00
#
_symmetry.space_group_name_H-M   'P 1'
#
loop_
_entity.id
_entity.type
_entity.pdbx_description
1 polymer ?
#
loop_
_entity_poly.entity_id
_entity_poly.type
_entity_poly.pdbx_seq_one_letter_code
_entity_poly.pdbx_strand_id
1 'polypeptide(L)'
;MFGTIIAIGIVVLLVVYLVGKYRKEPTKELIKIESDAKLLHDLDLRPGEQVELIAHPERNEVDVFSTRSADLKDRLGIIKNRFIYNKIFKREAGAKVHSVNKHSVLLQLTDLTAPTA
;
A
#
# COMPACT_ATOMS: atom_id res chain seq x y z
N MET A 1 -3.80 15.49 -50.76
CA MET A 1 -2.70 15.25 -49.80
C MET A 1 -2.92 15.88 -48.42
N PHE A 2 -3.73 16.95 -48.29
CA PHE A 2 -4.01 17.58 -46.99
C PHE A 2 -4.96 16.78 -46.08
N GLY A 3 -5.95 16.08 -46.63
CA GLY A 3 -6.92 15.30 -45.84
C GLY A 3 -6.31 14.12 -45.08
N THR A 4 -5.27 13.49 -45.61
CA THR A 4 -4.56 12.39 -44.95
C THR A 4 -3.74 12.87 -43.75
N ILE A 5 -3.14 14.06 -43.84
CA ILE A 5 -2.37 14.66 -42.74
C ILE A 5 -3.29 14.99 -41.56
N ILE A 6 -4.49 15.53 -41.83
CA ILE A 6 -5.49 15.83 -40.81
C ILE A 6 -6.02 14.54 -40.16
N ALA A 7 -6.31 13.50 -40.95
CA ALA A 7 -6.77 12.22 -40.43
C ALA A 7 -5.73 11.55 -39.51
N ILE A 8 -4.45 11.57 -39.89
CA ILE A 8 -3.36 11.04 -39.05
C ILE A 8 -3.24 11.85 -37.75
N GLY A 9 -3.33 13.18 -37.82
CA GLY A 9 -3.29 14.03 -36.64
C GLY A 9 -4.38 13.71 -35.62
N ILE A 10 -5.62 13.49 -36.09
CA ILE A 10 -6.75 13.12 -35.23
C ILE A 10 -6.52 11.75 -34.57
N VAL A 11 -6.02 10.77 -35.33
CA VAL A 11 -5.74 9.42 -34.80
C VAL A 11 -4.65 9.46 -33.72
N VAL A 12 -3.56 10.20 -33.95
CA VAL A 12 -2.49 10.35 -32.95
C VAL A 12 -3.03 11.01 -31.68
N LEU A 13 -3.85 12.05 -31.82
CA LEU A 13 -4.44 12.76 -30.69
C LEU A 13 -5.39 11.87 -29.88
N LEU A 14 -6.16 11.01 -30.56
CA LEU A 14 -7.01 9.98 -29.94
C LEU A 14 -6.18 8.95 -29.18
N VAL A 15 -5.07 8.47 -29.76
CA VAL A 15 -4.18 7.51 -29.10
C VAL A 15 -3.55 8.13 -27.86
N VAL A 16 -3.07 9.37 -27.94
CA VAL A 16 -2.52 10.10 -26.77
C VAL A 16 -3.58 10.28 -25.68
N TYR A 17 -4.81 10.67 -26.05
CA TYR A 17 -5.93 10.79 -25.12
C TYR A 17 -6.26 9.47 -24.43
N LEU A 18 -6.29 8.36 -25.19
CA LEU A 18 -6.55 7.02 -24.66
C LEU A 18 -5.42 6.59 -23.72
N VAL A 19 -4.15 6.73 -24.13
CA VAL A 19 -2.99 6.37 -23.30
C VAL A 19 -2.96 7.18 -22.00
N GLY A 20 -3.26 8.48 -22.04
CA GLY A 20 -3.38 9.32 -20.85
C GLY A 20 -4.51 8.87 -19.92
N LYS A 21 -5.68 8.51 -20.49
CA LYS A 21 -6.83 8.02 -19.72
C LYS A 21 -6.60 6.63 -19.11
N TYR A 22 -5.80 5.78 -19.75
CA TYR A 22 -5.54 4.41 -19.29
C TYR A 22 -4.27 4.26 -18.45
N ARG A 23 -3.42 5.29 -18.34
CA ARG A 23 -2.38 5.34 -17.30
C ARG A 23 -3.03 5.57 -15.93
N LYS A 24 -3.61 4.50 -15.37
CA LYS A 24 -3.77 4.40 -13.92
C LYS A 24 -2.36 4.31 -13.34
N GLU A 25 -1.88 5.39 -12.77
CA GLU A 25 -0.69 5.32 -11.91
C GLU A 25 -0.95 4.24 -10.85
N PRO A 26 0.03 3.36 -10.57
CA PRO A 26 -0.08 2.44 -9.45
C PRO A 26 -0.16 3.31 -8.20
N THR A 27 -1.38 3.54 -7.73
CA THR A 27 -1.64 4.35 -6.54
C THR A 27 -0.99 3.62 -5.39
N LYS A 28 0.18 4.12 -4.96
CA LYS A 28 0.85 3.64 -3.75
C LYS A 28 -0.08 4.02 -2.60
N GLU A 29 -0.89 3.07 -2.17
CA GLU A 29 -1.83 3.29 -1.08
C GLU A 29 -1.05 3.38 0.24
N LEU A 30 -1.01 4.60 0.78
CA LEU A 30 -0.45 4.88 2.08
C LEU A 30 -1.56 4.76 3.13
N ILE A 31 -1.33 3.92 4.13
CA ILE A 31 -2.21 3.68 5.26
C ILE A 31 -1.56 4.31 6.48
N LYS A 32 -2.33 5.11 7.22
CA LYS A 32 -1.92 5.60 8.53
C LYS A 32 -2.40 4.62 9.60
N ILE A 33 -1.48 4.12 10.41
CA ILE A 33 -1.79 3.41 11.65
C ILE A 33 -1.82 4.45 12.78
N GLU A 34 -2.94 4.46 13.49
CA GLU A 34 -3.07 5.13 14.78
C GLU A 34 -2.93 4.05 15.85
N SER A 35 -1.73 3.93 16.41
CA SER A 35 -1.48 3.07 17.55
C SER A 35 -1.53 3.90 18.82
N ASP A 36 -1.88 3.28 19.94
CA ASP A 36 -1.64 3.86 21.25
C ASP A 36 -0.17 4.28 21.34
N ALA A 37 0.08 5.56 21.64
CA ALA A 37 1.41 6.17 21.58
C ALA A 37 2.45 5.44 22.44
N LYS A 38 1.99 4.62 23.40
CA LYS A 38 2.81 3.78 24.27
C LYS A 38 3.45 2.59 23.54
N LEU A 39 2.77 2.00 22.56
CA LEU A 39 3.30 0.88 21.75
C LEU A 39 4.31 1.37 20.71
N LEU A 40 4.04 2.53 20.09
CA LEU A 40 4.91 3.13 19.07
C LEU A 40 6.28 3.60 19.60
N HIS A 41 6.38 3.98 20.88
CA HIS A 41 7.63 4.46 21.47
C HIS A 41 8.64 3.35 21.71
N ASP A 42 8.18 2.12 21.96
CA ASP A 42 9.04 0.95 22.20
C ASP A 42 9.44 0.25 20.89
N LEU A 43 8.90 0.68 19.75
CA LEU A 43 9.13 0.09 18.45
C LEU A 43 10.17 0.89 17.67
N ASP A 44 11.40 0.36 17.55
CA ASP A 44 12.49 0.89 16.69
C ASP A 44 12.21 0.66 15.19
N LEU A 45 11.02 1.03 14.74
CA LEU A 45 10.63 0.95 13.32
C LEU A 45 11.36 2.03 12.53
N ARG A 46 11.94 1.63 11.40
CA ARG A 46 12.65 2.56 10.51
C ARG A 46 11.89 2.73 9.20
N PRO A 47 11.89 3.94 8.62
CA PRO A 47 11.45 4.12 7.24
C PRO A 47 12.17 3.12 6.32
N GLY A 48 11.40 2.38 5.54
CA GLY A 48 11.87 1.36 4.62
C GLY A 48 11.82 -0.08 5.14
N GLU A 49 11.44 -0.29 6.40
CA GLU A 49 11.29 -1.63 6.97
C GLU A 49 10.05 -2.35 6.43
N GLN A 50 10.12 -3.67 6.27
CA GLN A 50 8.96 -4.48 5.92
C GLN A 50 8.18 -4.87 7.19
N VAL A 51 6.87 -4.90 7.06
CA VAL A 51 5.94 -5.32 8.10
C VAL A 51 4.93 -6.29 7.50
N GLU A 52 4.53 -7.25 8.31
CA GLU A 52 3.53 -8.24 7.94
C GLU A 52 2.15 -7.78 8.41
N LEU A 53 1.13 -8.05 7.61
CA LEU A 53 -0.25 -7.68 7.91
C LEU A 53 -1.10 -8.94 7.97
N ILE A 54 -1.74 -9.18 9.11
CA ILE A 54 -2.60 -10.35 9.34
C ILE A 54 -4.03 -9.88 9.52
N ALA A 55 -4.92 -10.30 8.62
CA ALA A 55 -6.34 -9.97 8.70
C ALA A 55 -7.06 -10.92 9.66
N HIS A 56 -7.85 -10.37 10.58
CA HIS A 56 -8.66 -11.12 11.55
C HIS A 56 -10.15 -10.99 11.20
N PRO A 57 -10.75 -12.00 10.54
CA PRO A 57 -12.15 -11.93 10.08
C PRO A 57 -13.17 -11.83 11.21
N GLU A 58 -12.88 -12.46 12.35
CA GLU A 58 -13.69 -12.42 13.58
C GLU A 58 -13.92 -10.99 14.09
N ARG A 59 -12.94 -10.10 13.87
CA ARG A 59 -12.89 -8.75 14.44
C ARG A 59 -12.97 -7.65 13.37
N ASN A 60 -12.88 -8.01 12.09
CA ASN A 60 -12.79 -7.07 10.96
C ASN A 60 -11.65 -6.04 11.17
N GLU A 61 -10.53 -6.54 11.68
CA GLU A 61 -9.32 -5.79 12.04
C GLU A 61 -8.11 -6.41 11.34
N VAL A 62 -7.06 -5.61 11.17
CA VAL A 62 -5.77 -6.10 10.65
C VAL A 62 -4.70 -5.80 11.67
N ASP A 63 -3.98 -6.83 12.08
CA ASP A 63 -2.83 -6.71 12.96
C ASP A 63 -1.57 -6.51 12.13
N VAL A 64 -0.68 -5.67 12.63
CA VAL A 64 0.57 -5.30 11.98
C VAL A 64 1.72 -5.84 12.82
N PHE A 65 2.64 -6.58 12.20
CA PHE A 65 3.80 -7.19 12.86
C PHE A 65 5.11 -6.74 12.20
N SER A 66 6.18 -6.56 12.98
CA SER A 66 7.51 -6.35 12.39
C SER A 66 8.07 -7.65 11.84
N THR A 67 8.69 -7.60 10.66
CA THR A 67 9.41 -8.76 10.09
C THR A 67 10.84 -8.91 10.62
N ARG A 68 11.31 -8.03 11.53
CA ARG A 68 12.67 -8.14 12.10
C ARG A 68 12.82 -9.32 13.06
N SER A 69 11.75 -9.70 13.74
CA SER A 69 11.75 -10.82 14.66
C SER A 69 11.18 -12.04 13.95
N ALA A 70 11.92 -13.15 13.96
CA ALA A 70 11.43 -14.44 13.45
C ALA A 70 10.23 -14.96 14.26
N ASP A 71 10.09 -14.48 15.50
CA ASP A 71 8.88 -14.64 16.29
C ASP A 71 7.97 -13.43 16.03
N LEU A 72 6.73 -13.67 15.59
CA LEU A 72 5.61 -12.70 15.42
C LEU A 72 5.19 -11.99 16.74
N LYS A 73 6.09 -11.87 17.72
CA LYS A 73 5.84 -11.33 19.06
C LYS A 73 5.68 -9.81 19.06
N ASP A 74 6.24 -9.11 18.07
CA ASP A 74 6.24 -7.65 18.04
C ASP A 74 5.07 -7.10 17.22
N ARG A 75 3.87 -7.24 17.79
CA ARG A 75 2.65 -6.61 17.28
C ARG A 75 2.77 -5.09 17.40
N LEU A 76 2.80 -4.41 16.25
CA LEU A 76 3.01 -2.97 16.13
C LEU A 76 1.73 -2.17 16.38
N GLY A 77 0.58 -2.75 16.07
CA GLY A 77 -0.71 -2.08 16.21
C GLY A 77 -1.82 -2.76 15.42
N ILE A 78 -2.97 -2.08 15.39
CA ILE A 78 -4.20 -2.57 14.77
C ILE A 78 -4.69 -1.52 13.77
N ILE A 79 -5.09 -1.96 12.58
CA ILE A 79 -5.76 -1.14 11.60
C ILE A 79 -7.25 -1.47 11.63
N LYS A 80 -8.06 -0.50 12.08
CA LYS A 80 -9.52 -0.60 12.08
C LYS A 80 -10.12 0.11 10.88
N ASN A 81 -9.79 -0.37 9.68
CA ASN A 81 -10.31 0.18 8.44
C ASN A 81 -10.85 -0.93 7.55
N ARG A 82 -12.16 -0.94 7.31
CA ARG A 82 -12.86 -1.96 6.51
C ARG A 82 -12.36 -2.06 5.07
N PHE A 83 -11.98 -0.93 4.44
CA PHE A 83 -11.45 -0.94 3.08
C PHE A 83 -10.09 -1.66 3.03
N ILE A 84 -9.20 -1.34 3.97
CA ILE A 84 -7.87 -1.95 4.09
C ILE A 84 -7.99 -3.42 4.47
N TYR A 85 -8.82 -3.74 5.46
CA TYR A 85 -9.14 -5.12 5.83
C TYR A 85 -9.59 -5.93 4.62
N ASN A 86 -10.57 -5.44 3.85
CA ASN A 86 -11.06 -6.15 2.67
C ASN A 86 -9.98 -6.37 1.62
N LYS A 87 -8.99 -5.47 1.53
CA LYS A 87 -7.90 -5.58 0.57
C LYS A 87 -6.89 -6.65 1.00
N ILE A 88 -6.49 -6.63 2.27
CA ILE A 88 -5.53 -7.57 2.86
C ILE A 88 -6.15 -8.96 3.02
N PHE A 89 -7.43 -9.05 3.39
CA PHE A 89 -8.15 -10.31 3.48
C PHE A 89 -8.28 -11.00 2.11
N LYS A 90 -8.35 -10.22 1.02
CA LYS A 90 -8.45 -10.76 -0.36
C LYS A 90 -7.10 -11.05 -1.01
N ARG A 91 -6.01 -10.47 -0.49
CA ARG A 91 -4.65 -10.59 -1.02
C ARG A 91 -3.71 -10.59 0.17
N GLU A 92 -3.03 -11.70 0.40
CA GLU A 92 -1.88 -11.69 1.31
C GLU A 92 -0.96 -10.53 0.90
N ALA A 93 -0.94 -9.49 1.73
CA ALA A 93 -0.33 -8.22 1.40
C ALA A 93 0.60 -7.84 2.55
N GLY A 94 1.86 -7.62 2.22
CA GLY A 94 2.82 -7.01 3.12
C GLY A 94 2.64 -5.50 3.10
N ALA A 95 3.31 -4.82 4.01
CA ALA A 95 3.51 -3.40 3.86
C ALA A 95 4.95 -3.01 4.15
N LYS A 96 5.34 -1.86 3.62
CA LYS A 96 6.61 -1.23 3.90
C LYS A 96 6.35 0.04 4.72
N VAL A 97 7.10 0.23 5.80
CA VAL A 97 7.06 1.45 6.58
C VAL A 97 7.53 2.60 5.69
N HIS A 98 6.64 3.54 5.40
CA HIS A 98 6.95 4.72 4.61
C HIS A 98 7.53 5.82 5.51
N SER A 99 6.89 6.09 6.64
CA SER A 99 7.39 7.01 7.65
C SER A 99 6.90 6.64 9.05
N VAL A 100 7.66 7.08 10.04
CA VAL A 100 7.33 6.88 11.45
C VAL A 100 7.33 8.25 12.12
N ASN A 101 6.23 8.59 12.76
CA ASN A 101 6.09 9.78 13.60
C ASN A 101 5.83 9.34 15.05
N LYS A 102 6.03 10.23 16.01
CA LYS A 102 5.84 9.95 17.45
C LYS A 102 4.47 9.36 17.81
N HIS A 103 3.43 9.57 16.97
CA HIS A 103 2.04 9.18 17.27
C HIS A 103 1.39 8.34 16.17
N SER A 104 2.11 8.03 15.08
CA SER A 104 1.54 7.29 13.95
C SER A 104 2.61 6.73 13.03
N VAL A 105 2.31 5.61 12.38
CA VAL A 105 3.15 5.02 11.34
C VAL A 105 2.40 5.09 10.01
N LEU A 106 3.08 5.56 8.96
CA LEU A 106 2.58 5.44 7.59
C LEU A 106 3.15 4.15 6.99
N LEU A 107 2.26 3.28 6.56
CA LEU A 107 2.57 2.06 5.83
C LEU A 107 2.19 2.22 4.36
N GLN A 108 3.03 1.70 3.48
CA GLN A 108 2.73 1.56 2.08
C GLN A 108 2.43 0.08 1.80
N LEU A 109 1.22 -0.24 1.34
CA LEU A 109 0.89 -1.60 0.94
C LEU A 109 1.81 -2.07 -0.19
N THR A 110 2.28 -3.30 -0.06
CA THR A 110 3.06 -4.01 -1.08
C THR A 110 2.38 -5.33 -1.38
N ASP A 111 2.04 -5.57 -2.65
CA ASP A 111 1.57 -6.89 -3.08
C ASP A 111 2.75 -7.88 -2.91
N LEU A 112 2.65 -8.83 -1.97
CA LEU A 112 3.66 -9.89 -1.77
C LEU A 112 3.73 -10.85 -2.98
N THR A 113 2.75 -10.79 -3.88
CA THR A 113 2.66 -11.60 -5.10
C THR A 113 3.40 -11.02 -6.31
N ALA A 114 4.03 -9.85 -6.21
CA ALA A 114 4.91 -9.37 -7.27
C ALA A 114 6.30 -10.01 -7.10
N PRO A 115 6.72 -10.95 -7.97
CA PRO A 115 8.10 -11.40 -7.96
C PRO A 115 8.99 -10.18 -8.11
N THR A 116 9.92 -10.03 -7.17
CA THR A 116 11.02 -9.07 -7.27
C THR A 116 11.78 -9.42 -8.55
N ALA A 117 11.65 -8.55 -9.55
CA ALA A 117 12.44 -8.60 -10.78
C ALA A 117 13.86 -8.07 -10.52
#